data_AF-A0A3R7N4N0-F1
#
_entry.id   AF-A0A3R7N4N0-F1
#
_cell.length_a   1.000
_cell.length_b   1.000
_cell.length_c   1.000
_cell.angle_alpha   90.00
_cell.angle_beta   90.00
_cell.angle_gamma   90.00
#
_symmetry.space_group_name_H-M   'P 1'
#
loop_
_entity.id
_entity.type
_entity.pdbx_description
1 polymer ?
#
loop_
_entity_poly.entity_id
_entity_poly.type
_entity_poly.pdbx_seq_one_letter_code
_entity_poly.pdbx_strand_id
1 'polypeptide(L)'
;MGHTKDASSIACAVYAQYGDDATSFNRLLRQRVLPRGGRFDHDTQDTFMYIQRSKNRSVVAYAANLLDAGTRGSVPSGAGRCCVMDPANPVHAYFVILEPSIVEERRKKGATSEISELTFIQRKLAYGCSAKPLTSVKSELTKKDIGPWLKCFDAQAVSYVALPGFPLLLLALPPLGDATEQSVEAEDAGSPECAEGMQQRTADTLVVLLGVVGGVLSVVQRAYVCSIEPKHFYQLPTVRYIELFGVSLETGEDTYEKKLK
;
A
#
# COMPACT_ATOMS: atom_id res chain seq x y z
N MET A 1 -11.40 2.92 22.50
CA MET A 1 -11.16 2.13 21.27
C MET A 1 -10.13 1.05 21.59
N GLY A 2 -10.41 -0.22 21.30
CA GLY A 2 -9.50 -1.32 21.62
C GLY A 2 -8.16 -1.18 20.89
N HIS A 3 -7.04 -1.45 21.56
CA HIS A 3 -5.73 -1.50 20.91
C HIS A 3 -5.76 -2.56 19.80
N THR A 4 -5.65 -2.14 18.53
CA THR A 4 -5.47 -3.05 17.41
C THR A 4 -4.08 -3.68 17.50
N LYS A 5 -4.00 -4.95 17.88
CA LYS A 5 -2.72 -5.63 18.14
C LYS A 5 -2.14 -6.30 16.89
N ASP A 6 -2.99 -6.62 15.92
CA ASP A 6 -2.64 -7.32 14.69
C ASP A 6 -3.53 -6.91 13.51
N ALA A 7 -3.21 -7.42 12.31
CA ALA A 7 -3.97 -7.17 11.10
C ALA A 7 -5.42 -7.69 11.19
N SER A 8 -5.66 -8.78 11.92
CA SER A 8 -7.00 -9.32 12.18
C SER A 8 -7.86 -8.34 12.98
N SER A 9 -7.28 -7.67 13.98
CA SER A 9 -7.95 -6.65 14.77
C SER A 9 -8.34 -5.44 13.91
N ILE A 10 -7.44 -5.04 12.98
CA ILE A 10 -7.74 -3.99 12.00
C ILE A 10 -8.90 -4.44 11.10
N ALA A 11 -8.85 -5.65 10.56
CA ALA A 11 -9.91 -6.21 9.73
C ALA A 11 -11.28 -6.23 10.46
N CYS A 12 -11.30 -6.63 11.73
CA CYS A 12 -12.51 -6.60 12.56
C CYS A 12 -13.03 -5.18 12.80
N ALA A 13 -12.14 -4.22 13.07
CA ALA A 13 -12.52 -2.82 13.28
C ALA A 13 -13.12 -2.21 12.00
N VAL A 14 -12.50 -2.48 10.84
CA VAL A 14 -13.01 -2.05 9.54
C VAL A 14 -14.37 -2.71 9.27
N TYR A 15 -14.49 -4.03 9.45
CA TYR A 15 -15.75 -4.75 9.22
C TYR A 15 -16.88 -4.25 10.13
N ALA A 16 -16.59 -3.90 11.39
CA ALA A 16 -17.59 -3.36 12.29
C ALA A 16 -18.18 -2.02 11.82
N GLN A 17 -17.42 -1.24 11.04
CA GLN A 17 -17.84 0.06 10.52
C GLN A 17 -18.40 -0.01 9.09
N TYR A 18 -17.85 -0.88 8.25
CA TYR A 18 -18.10 -0.91 6.80
C TYR A 18 -18.49 -2.30 6.26
N GLY A 19 -18.83 -3.24 7.13
CA GLY A 19 -19.08 -4.64 6.79
C GLY A 19 -20.36 -4.88 5.98
N ASP A 20 -21.29 -3.94 6.00
CA ASP A 20 -22.58 -4.08 5.32
C ASP A 20 -22.49 -3.86 3.80
N ASP A 21 -21.57 -3.01 3.34
CA ASP A 21 -21.39 -2.70 1.92
C ASP A 21 -19.90 -2.59 1.54
N ALA A 22 -19.37 -3.68 0.99
CA ALA A 22 -18.00 -3.76 0.51
C ALA A 22 -17.71 -2.82 -0.67
N THR A 23 -18.71 -2.52 -1.51
CA THR A 23 -18.55 -1.64 -2.67
C THR A 23 -18.43 -0.18 -2.24
N SER A 24 -19.26 0.26 -1.29
CA SER A 24 -19.13 1.59 -0.70
C SER A 24 -17.81 1.75 0.06
N PHE A 25 -17.34 0.70 0.75
CA PHE A 25 -16.02 0.72 1.37
C PHE A 25 -14.89 0.84 0.34
N ASN A 26 -14.98 0.12 -0.79
CA ASN A 26 -14.03 0.22 -1.90
C ASN A 26 -13.97 1.67 -2.45
N ARG A 27 -15.14 2.28 -2.69
CA ARG A 27 -15.23 3.70 -3.12
C ARG A 27 -14.58 4.64 -2.12
N LEU A 28 -14.87 4.48 -0.83
CA LEU A 28 -14.26 5.27 0.24
C LEU A 28 -12.73 5.17 0.20
N LEU A 29 -12.20 3.95 0.14
CA LEU A 29 -10.76 3.73 0.10
C LEU A 29 -10.09 4.40 -1.11
N ARG A 30 -10.72 4.33 -2.29
CA ARG A 30 -10.21 5.01 -3.49
C ARG A 30 -10.18 6.54 -3.34
N GLN A 31 -11.11 7.12 -2.59
CA GLN A 31 -11.10 8.55 -2.26
C GLN A 31 -10.01 8.92 -1.24
N ARG A 32 -9.57 7.97 -0.41
CA ARG A 32 -8.50 8.17 0.61
C ARG A 32 -7.09 7.91 0.06
N VAL A 33 -6.97 7.36 -1.15
CA VAL A 33 -5.69 7.12 -1.81
C VAL A 33 -5.30 8.34 -2.62
N LEU A 34 -4.15 8.92 -2.29
CA LEU A 34 -3.58 9.99 -3.10
C LEU A 34 -3.24 9.51 -4.51
N PRO A 35 -3.25 10.41 -5.52
CA PRO A 35 -2.84 10.09 -6.88
C PRO A 35 -1.49 9.36 -6.93
N ARG A 36 -1.46 8.22 -7.61
CA ARG A 36 -0.25 7.43 -7.93
C ARG A 36 0.13 7.69 -9.39
N GLY A 37 1.42 7.58 -9.71
CA GLY A 37 1.97 7.85 -11.04
C GLY A 37 2.91 9.05 -11.09
N GLY A 38 3.00 9.82 -10.01
CA GLY A 38 3.81 11.04 -9.94
C GLY A 38 4.84 11.04 -8.82
N ARG A 39 4.93 9.99 -7.99
CA ARG A 39 5.87 9.94 -6.86
C ARG A 39 7.30 9.60 -7.31
N PHE A 40 7.42 8.70 -8.28
CA PHE A 40 8.65 8.25 -8.92
C PHE A 40 8.33 7.39 -10.16
N ASP A 41 9.34 7.08 -10.98
CA ASP A 41 9.17 6.17 -12.12
C ASP A 41 8.66 4.79 -11.69
N HIS A 42 7.67 4.26 -12.42
CA HIS A 42 6.94 3.03 -12.08
C HIS A 42 6.07 3.10 -10.82
N ASP A 43 5.66 4.30 -10.39
CA ASP A 43 4.63 4.47 -9.38
C ASP A 43 3.24 4.08 -9.92
N THR A 44 2.90 2.80 -9.83
CA THR A 44 1.65 2.23 -10.36
C THR A 44 0.55 2.09 -9.29
N GLN A 45 -0.66 1.72 -9.71
CA GLN A 45 -1.79 1.48 -8.79
C GLN A 45 -1.56 0.31 -7.82
N ASP A 46 -0.64 -0.59 -8.12
CA ASP A 46 -0.21 -1.68 -7.25
C ASP A 46 0.90 -1.28 -6.26
N THR A 47 1.54 -0.12 -6.44
CA THR A 47 2.53 0.43 -5.50
C THR A 47 1.84 1.11 -4.32
N PHE A 48 1.73 0.39 -3.20
CA PHE A 48 0.89 0.81 -2.07
C PHE A 48 1.67 1.52 -0.95
N MET A 49 3.01 1.37 -0.89
CA MET A 49 3.82 2.00 0.15
C MET A 49 5.26 2.22 -0.32
N TYR A 50 5.92 3.24 0.21
CA TYR A 50 7.38 3.37 0.13
C TYR A 50 7.99 3.81 1.45
N ILE A 51 9.27 3.50 1.63
CA ILE A 51 10.08 3.88 2.79
C ILE A 51 11.20 4.80 2.33
N GLN A 52 11.22 6.00 2.88
CA GLN A 52 12.31 6.95 2.73
C GLN A 52 13.28 6.82 3.92
N ARG A 53 14.57 7.09 3.70
CA ARG A 53 15.58 7.08 4.76
C ARG A 53 16.27 8.42 4.93
N SER A 54 16.68 8.68 6.17
CA SER A 54 17.40 9.91 6.55
C SER A 54 18.67 10.22 5.75
N LYS A 55 19.40 9.20 5.26
CA LYS A 55 20.70 9.37 4.61
C LYS A 55 20.69 9.10 3.10
N ASN A 56 19.54 8.76 2.52
CA ASN A 56 19.45 8.44 1.09
C ASN A 56 18.17 9.05 0.52
N ARG A 57 18.32 9.76 -0.62
CA ARG A 57 17.17 10.25 -1.39
C ARG A 57 16.38 9.13 -2.04
N SER A 58 17.04 8.03 -2.35
CA SER A 58 16.41 6.80 -2.86
C SER A 58 15.46 6.22 -1.84
N VAL A 59 14.39 5.61 -2.34
CA VAL A 59 13.34 4.99 -1.54
C VAL A 59 13.30 3.50 -1.78
N VAL A 60 12.72 2.75 -0.84
CA VAL A 60 12.28 1.37 -1.10
C VAL A 60 10.78 1.40 -1.34
N ALA A 61 10.35 1.00 -2.52
CA ALA A 61 8.95 0.87 -2.87
C ALA A 61 8.46 -0.56 -2.63
N TYR A 62 7.19 -0.69 -2.32
CA TYR A 62 6.49 -1.95 -2.11
C TYR A 62 5.27 -1.98 -3.03
N ALA A 63 5.26 -2.93 -3.95
CA ALA A 63 4.18 -3.16 -4.88
C ALA A 63 3.61 -4.56 -4.68
N ALA A 64 2.32 -4.74 -4.96
CA ALA A 64 1.74 -6.07 -4.98
C ALA A 64 2.09 -6.78 -6.30
N ASN A 65 2.52 -8.03 -6.22
CA ASN A 65 2.55 -8.86 -7.41
C ASN A 65 1.13 -9.33 -7.71
N LEU A 66 0.64 -8.94 -8.87
CA LEU A 66 -0.73 -9.21 -9.28
C LEU A 66 -0.77 -10.31 -10.33
N LEU A 67 -1.80 -11.15 -10.22
CA LEU A 67 -2.20 -12.11 -11.23
C LEU A 67 -3.55 -11.66 -11.79
N ASP A 68 -3.74 -11.82 -13.09
CA ASP A 68 -5.04 -11.65 -13.72
C ASP A 68 -6.06 -12.63 -13.10
N ALA A 69 -7.25 -12.14 -12.73
CA ALA A 69 -8.21 -12.93 -11.98
C ALA A 69 -8.75 -14.13 -12.78
N GLY A 70 -8.83 -14.01 -14.11
CA GLY A 70 -9.35 -15.07 -14.99
C GLY A 70 -8.28 -16.07 -15.43
N THR A 71 -7.18 -15.56 -15.97
CA THR A 71 -6.10 -16.39 -16.56
C THR A 71 -5.08 -16.87 -15.53
N ARG A 72 -5.00 -16.23 -14.36
CA ARG A 72 -3.97 -16.44 -13.33
C ARG A 72 -2.54 -16.17 -13.82
N GLY A 73 -2.38 -15.52 -14.97
CA GLY A 73 -1.09 -15.07 -15.46
C GLY A 73 -0.59 -13.83 -14.71
N SER A 74 0.72 -13.72 -14.54
CA SER A 74 1.36 -12.53 -13.96
C SER A 74 1.13 -11.32 -14.85
N VAL A 75 0.81 -10.19 -14.23
CA VAL A 75 0.57 -8.91 -14.93
C VAL A 75 1.50 -7.82 -14.40
N PRO A 76 1.87 -6.84 -15.24
CA PRO A 76 2.76 -5.77 -14.81
C PRO A 76 2.10 -4.76 -13.87
N SER A 77 0.77 -4.62 -13.92
CA SER A 77 -0.01 -3.75 -13.03
C SER A 77 -1.49 -4.12 -13.02
N GLY A 78 -2.23 -3.58 -12.05
CA GLY A 78 -3.68 -3.71 -11.94
C GLY A 78 -4.48 -2.79 -12.87
N ALA A 79 -3.81 -2.05 -13.77
CA ALA A 79 -4.47 -1.06 -14.61
C ALA A 79 -5.44 -1.70 -15.62
N GLY A 80 -6.68 -1.20 -15.64
CA GLY A 80 -7.78 -1.58 -16.52
C GLY A 80 -8.22 -3.04 -16.40
N ARG A 81 -7.96 -3.70 -15.26
CA ARG A 81 -8.18 -5.14 -15.12
C ARG A 81 -8.54 -5.53 -13.70
N CYS A 82 -9.20 -6.68 -13.58
CA CYS A 82 -9.47 -7.33 -12.31
C CYS A 82 -8.34 -8.31 -11.97
N CYS A 83 -7.67 -8.08 -10.84
CA CYS A 83 -6.54 -8.87 -10.40
C CYS A 83 -6.73 -9.41 -8.98
N VAL A 84 -5.95 -10.45 -8.68
CA VAL A 84 -5.70 -10.93 -7.32
C VAL A 84 -4.21 -10.85 -7.03
N MET A 85 -3.80 -10.87 -5.77
CA MET A 85 -2.40 -10.98 -5.42
C MET A 85 -1.88 -12.39 -5.65
N ASP A 86 -0.61 -12.50 -6.04
CA ASP A 86 0.08 -13.77 -6.15
C ASP A 86 0.18 -14.43 -4.76
N PRO A 87 -0.42 -15.60 -4.53
CA PRO A 87 -0.39 -16.26 -3.23
C PRO A 87 1.01 -16.77 -2.84
N ALA A 88 1.89 -17.03 -3.81
CA ALA A 88 3.25 -17.50 -3.56
C ALA A 88 4.21 -16.36 -3.24
N ASN A 89 4.03 -15.21 -3.88
CA ASN A 89 4.88 -14.04 -3.69
C ASN A 89 4.07 -12.73 -3.79
N PRO A 90 3.23 -12.40 -2.82
CA PRO A 90 2.23 -11.33 -2.93
C PRO A 90 2.78 -9.91 -3.00
N VAL A 91 3.98 -9.67 -2.46
CA VAL A 91 4.58 -8.33 -2.38
C VAL A 91 6.00 -8.36 -2.92
N HIS A 92 6.28 -7.44 -3.84
CA HIS A 92 7.62 -7.16 -4.34
C HIS A 92 8.15 -5.87 -3.74
N ALA A 93 9.38 -5.92 -3.25
CA ALA A 93 10.08 -4.77 -2.68
C ALA A 93 11.35 -4.50 -3.49
N TYR A 94 11.52 -3.25 -3.92
CA TYR A 94 12.62 -2.82 -4.79
C TYR A 94 13.11 -1.41 -4.42
N PHE A 95 14.36 -1.11 -4.75
CA PHE A 95 14.90 0.25 -4.63
C PHE A 95 14.50 1.09 -5.82
N VAL A 96 14.14 2.33 -5.57
CA VAL A 96 14.01 3.37 -6.58
C VAL A 96 15.08 4.42 -6.33
N ILE A 97 16.00 4.56 -7.28
CA ILE A 97 17.13 5.48 -7.19
C ILE A 97 16.70 6.85 -7.66
N LEU A 98 16.62 7.80 -6.72
CA LEU A 98 16.16 9.17 -7.00
C LEU A 98 17.30 10.20 -7.01
N GLU A 99 18.53 9.77 -6.78
CA GLU A 99 19.68 10.68 -6.73
C GLU A 99 20.22 10.93 -8.16
N PRO A 100 20.17 12.18 -8.68
CA PRO A 100 20.47 12.45 -10.09
C PRO A 100 21.87 12.02 -10.52
N SER A 101 22.88 12.23 -9.66
CA SER A 101 24.26 11.83 -9.94
C SER A 101 24.39 10.31 -10.17
N ILE A 102 23.72 9.51 -9.32
CA ILE A 102 23.71 8.04 -9.44
C ILE A 102 22.94 7.60 -10.68
N VAL A 103 21.80 8.24 -10.96
CA VAL A 103 20.99 7.96 -12.15
C VAL A 103 21.80 8.23 -13.42
N GLU A 104 22.47 9.38 -13.52
CA GLU A 104 23.32 9.72 -14.66
C GLU A 104 24.48 8.73 -14.86
N GLU A 105 25.17 8.35 -13.79
CA GLU A 105 26.23 7.34 -13.86
C GLU A 105 25.73 5.98 -14.35
N ARG A 106 24.54 5.57 -13.89
CA ARG A 106 23.89 4.34 -14.33
C ARG A 106 23.49 4.41 -15.80
N ARG A 107 22.94 5.53 -16.26
CA ARG A 107 22.60 5.76 -17.67
C ARG A 107 23.83 5.72 -18.56
N LYS A 108 24.97 6.29 -18.13
CA LYS A 108 26.27 6.16 -18.82
C LYS A 108 26.73 4.71 -18.97
N LYS A 109 26.35 3.84 -18.03
CA LYS A 109 26.62 2.39 -18.06
C LYS A 109 25.55 1.58 -18.81
N GLY A 110 24.60 2.23 -19.48
CA GLY A 110 23.56 1.61 -20.27
C GLY A 110 22.32 1.14 -19.49
N ALA A 111 22.18 1.52 -18.21
CA ALA A 111 20.97 1.21 -17.45
C ALA A 111 19.78 2.05 -17.94
N THR A 112 18.66 1.39 -18.18
CA THR A 112 17.41 1.99 -18.69
C THR A 112 16.35 2.21 -17.61
N SER A 113 16.57 1.71 -16.39
CA SER A 113 15.62 1.82 -15.28
C SER A 113 16.31 2.34 -14.02
N GLU A 114 15.54 3.12 -13.26
CA GLU A 114 15.90 3.66 -11.95
C GLU A 114 15.60 2.66 -10.82
N ILE A 115 14.93 1.55 -11.16
CA ILE A 115 14.66 0.43 -10.25
C ILE A 115 15.92 -0.42 -10.07
N SER A 116 16.15 -0.86 -8.84
CA SER A 116 17.16 -1.84 -8.51
C SER A 116 16.59 -2.89 -7.57
N GLU A 117 16.77 -4.16 -7.93
CA GLU A 117 16.38 -5.25 -7.05
C GLU A 117 17.13 -5.20 -5.72
N LEU A 118 16.42 -5.54 -4.65
CA LEU A 118 17.06 -5.71 -3.34
C LEU A 118 18.03 -6.90 -3.37
N THR A 119 19.17 -6.77 -2.72
CA THR A 119 20.05 -7.92 -2.47
C THR A 119 19.43 -8.85 -1.43
N PHE A 120 19.93 -10.09 -1.35
CA PHE A 120 19.48 -11.05 -0.33
C PHE A 120 19.60 -10.47 1.10
N ILE A 121 20.71 -9.80 1.39
CA ILE A 121 20.97 -9.17 2.70
C ILE A 121 19.95 -8.05 2.96
N GLN A 122 19.70 -7.19 1.98
CA GLN A 122 18.74 -6.10 2.09
C GLN A 122 17.31 -6.61 2.34
N ARG A 123 16.90 -7.67 1.63
CA ARG A 123 15.61 -8.34 1.88
C ARG A 123 15.54 -8.94 3.26
N LYS A 124 16.58 -9.63 3.73
CA LYS A 124 16.53 -10.33 5.02
C LYS A 124 16.64 -9.42 6.23
N LEU A 125 17.45 -8.36 6.15
CA LEU A 125 17.86 -7.59 7.34
C LEU A 125 17.29 -6.17 7.42
N ALA A 126 16.78 -5.61 6.31
CA ALA A 126 16.38 -4.20 6.31
C ALA A 126 14.97 -3.99 5.75
N TYR A 127 14.70 -4.49 4.54
CA TYR A 127 13.54 -4.04 3.75
C TYR A 127 12.59 -5.16 3.35
N GLY A 128 12.83 -6.38 3.81
CA GLY A 128 11.94 -7.51 3.54
C GLY A 128 10.53 -7.25 4.01
N CYS A 129 9.62 -7.90 3.30
CA CYS A 129 8.20 -7.92 3.58
C CYS A 129 7.74 -9.38 3.50
N SER A 130 6.81 -9.75 4.37
CA SER A 130 6.05 -11.00 4.23
C SER A 130 4.58 -10.69 4.38
N ALA A 131 3.77 -11.25 3.49
CA ALA A 131 2.33 -11.14 3.56
C ALA A 131 1.70 -12.54 3.64
N LYS A 132 0.60 -12.64 4.37
CA LYS A 132 -0.14 -13.88 4.60
C LYS A 132 -1.64 -13.64 4.37
N PRO A 133 -2.33 -14.48 3.58
CA PRO A 133 -3.77 -14.36 3.40
C PRO A 133 -4.55 -14.40 4.71
N LEU A 134 -5.54 -13.51 4.84
CA LEU A 134 -6.50 -13.51 5.95
C LEU A 134 -7.81 -14.14 5.47
N THR A 135 -7.92 -15.46 5.63
CA THR A 135 -9.04 -16.24 5.06
C THR A 135 -10.17 -16.50 6.04
N SER A 136 -9.91 -16.52 7.34
CA SER A 136 -10.92 -16.65 8.39
C SER A 136 -10.51 -15.83 9.59
N VAL A 137 -11.36 -14.88 9.95
CA VAL A 137 -11.20 -14.02 11.11
C VAL A 137 -12.54 -13.96 11.80
N LYS A 138 -12.58 -14.29 13.09
CA LYS A 138 -13.79 -14.17 13.90
C LYS A 138 -13.79 -12.81 14.56
N SER A 139 -14.84 -12.02 14.32
CA SER A 139 -15.04 -10.77 15.03
C SER A 139 -15.34 -11.06 16.50
N GLU A 140 -14.57 -10.49 17.42
CA GLU A 140 -14.82 -10.66 18.87
C GLU A 140 -16.16 -10.04 19.29
N LEU A 141 -16.59 -8.96 18.62
CA LEU A 141 -17.82 -8.22 18.90
C LEU A 141 -19.08 -8.96 18.43
N THR A 142 -19.06 -9.46 17.20
CA THR A 142 -20.26 -10.07 16.58
C THR A 142 -20.22 -11.58 16.56
N LYS A 143 -19.07 -12.20 16.89
CA LYS A 143 -18.77 -13.64 16.73
C LYS A 143 -18.98 -14.17 15.30
N LYS A 144 -19.20 -13.29 14.33
CA LYS A 144 -19.36 -13.64 12.91
C LYS A 144 -17.99 -13.84 12.28
N ASP A 145 -17.93 -14.79 11.35
CA ASP A 145 -16.79 -14.95 10.46
C ASP A 145 -16.83 -13.86 9.39
N ILE A 146 -15.79 -13.04 9.34
CA ILE A 146 -15.66 -11.94 8.38
C ILE A 146 -14.88 -12.37 7.12
N GLY A 147 -14.40 -13.63 7.07
CA GLY A 147 -13.68 -14.18 5.93
C GLY A 147 -14.35 -13.97 4.57
N PRO A 148 -15.68 -14.19 4.41
CA PRO A 148 -16.36 -13.91 3.16
C PRO A 148 -16.27 -12.45 2.69
N TRP A 149 -16.35 -11.50 3.61
CA TRP A 149 -16.20 -10.07 3.31
C TRP A 149 -14.75 -9.72 2.97
N LEU A 150 -13.76 -10.31 3.66
CA LEU A 150 -12.35 -10.12 3.35
C LEU A 150 -11.95 -10.66 1.96
N LYS A 151 -12.62 -11.71 1.47
CA LYS A 151 -12.42 -12.24 0.12
C LYS A 151 -12.80 -11.24 -0.98
N CYS A 152 -13.67 -10.27 -0.70
CA CYS A 152 -13.97 -9.18 -1.64
C CYS A 152 -12.75 -8.30 -1.95
N PHE A 153 -11.70 -8.38 -1.12
CA PHE A 153 -10.52 -7.53 -1.21
C PHE A 153 -9.19 -8.30 -1.24
N ASP A 154 -9.22 -9.63 -1.39
CA ASP A 154 -8.05 -10.51 -1.31
C ASP A 154 -7.11 -10.17 -0.12
N ALA A 155 -7.69 -10.02 1.07
CA ALA A 155 -6.99 -9.39 2.20
C ALA A 155 -5.75 -10.18 2.68
N GLN A 156 -4.66 -9.47 2.98
CA GLN A 156 -3.44 -10.04 3.54
C GLN A 156 -2.92 -9.29 4.77
N ALA A 157 -2.49 -10.03 5.79
CA ALA A 157 -1.71 -9.49 6.89
C ALA A 157 -0.25 -9.30 6.46
N VAL A 158 0.30 -8.10 6.60
CA VAL A 158 1.66 -7.79 6.15
C VAL A 158 2.55 -7.41 7.30
N SER A 159 3.79 -7.89 7.27
CA SER A 159 4.84 -7.52 8.22
C SER A 159 6.12 -7.13 7.50
N TYR A 160 6.76 -6.07 7.98
CA TYR A 160 7.98 -5.50 7.42
C TYR A 160 9.14 -5.64 8.40
N VAL A 161 10.32 -5.92 7.86
CA VAL A 161 11.56 -5.88 8.66
C VAL A 161 11.83 -4.46 9.16
N ALA A 162 11.59 -3.45 8.33
CA ALA A 162 11.80 -2.04 8.67
C ALA A 162 10.79 -1.47 9.68
N LEU A 163 9.60 -2.08 9.80
CA LEU A 163 8.51 -1.58 10.64
C LEU A 163 8.04 -2.67 11.63
N PRO A 164 8.93 -3.19 12.51
CA PRO A 164 8.52 -4.25 13.42
C PRO A 164 7.53 -3.70 14.45
N GLY A 165 6.41 -4.41 14.61
CA GLY A 165 5.35 -4.08 15.58
C GLY A 165 4.29 -3.12 15.06
N PHE A 166 4.27 -2.81 13.76
CA PHE A 166 3.16 -2.10 13.13
C PHE A 166 2.20 -3.12 12.50
N PRO A 167 0.98 -3.28 13.04
CA PRO A 167 -0.03 -4.12 12.42
C PRO A 167 -0.52 -3.45 11.13
N LEU A 168 -0.44 -4.16 10.01
CA LEU A 168 -0.78 -3.64 8.70
C LEU A 168 -1.60 -4.66 7.92
N LEU A 169 -2.67 -4.17 7.28
CA LEU A 169 -3.62 -4.95 6.50
C LEU A 169 -3.58 -4.47 5.05
N LEU A 170 -3.17 -5.33 4.14
CA LEU A 170 -3.12 -5.07 2.71
C LEU A 170 -4.39 -5.58 2.04
N LEU A 171 -4.99 -4.76 1.18
CA LEU A 171 -6.21 -5.05 0.45
C LEU A 171 -5.98 -4.79 -1.05
N ALA A 172 -6.37 -5.73 -1.90
CA ALA A 172 -6.51 -5.52 -3.34
C ALA A 172 -7.98 -5.19 -3.65
N LEU A 173 -8.23 -3.95 -4.02
CA LEU A 173 -9.57 -3.44 -4.31
C LEU A 173 -9.94 -3.79 -5.75
N PRO A 174 -11.00 -4.58 -5.97
CA PRO A 174 -11.44 -4.90 -7.33
C PRO A 174 -11.94 -3.64 -8.05
N PRO A 175 -11.95 -3.63 -9.39
CA PRO A 175 -12.55 -2.56 -10.16
C PRO A 175 -13.99 -2.30 -9.72
N LEU A 176 -14.34 -1.02 -9.65
CA LEU A 176 -15.73 -0.59 -9.53
C LEU A 176 -16.29 -0.61 -10.95
N GLY A 177 -17.07 -1.65 -11.30
CA GLY A 177 -17.74 -1.68 -12.60
C GLY A 177 -18.58 -0.43 -12.80
N ASP A 178 -18.82 -0.05 -14.06
CA ASP A 178 -19.69 1.07 -14.42
C ASP A 178 -21.11 0.78 -13.92
N ALA A 179 -21.40 1.19 -12.68
CA ALA A 179 -22.75 1.47 -12.30
C ALA A 179 -23.15 2.70 -13.12
N THR A 180 -23.99 2.49 -14.12
CA THR A 180 -24.80 3.51 -14.78
C THR A 180 -25.56 4.30 -13.71
N GLU A 181 -24.91 5.26 -13.07
CA GLU A 181 -25.59 6.33 -12.36
C GLU A 181 -26.02 7.32 -13.43
N GLN A 182 -27.32 7.25 -13.74
CA GLN A 182 -28.01 8.23 -14.55
C GLN A 182 -27.60 9.63 -14.11
N SER A 183 -27.04 10.35 -15.08
CA SER A 183 -26.90 11.80 -15.07
C SER A 183 -28.22 12.44 -14.64
N VAL A 184 -28.22 13.11 -13.49
CA VAL A 184 -29.04 14.29 -13.32
C VAL A 184 -28.09 15.47 -13.28
N GLU A 185 -28.13 16.18 -14.40
CA GLU A 185 -27.47 17.40 -14.83
C GLU A 185 -26.97 18.30 -13.69
N ALA A 186 -25.66 18.52 -13.67
CA ALA A 186 -25.07 19.77 -13.22
C ALA A 186 -24.28 20.33 -14.40
N GLU A 187 -24.90 21.27 -15.12
CA GLU A 187 -24.17 22.19 -15.98
C GLU A 187 -23.26 23.04 -15.09
N ASP A 188 -21.97 22.76 -15.05
CA ASP A 188 -20.97 23.81 -14.97
C ASP A 188 -19.61 23.32 -15.47
N ALA A 189 -18.91 24.20 -16.18
CA ALA A 189 -17.74 23.90 -16.98
C ALA A 189 -16.53 23.43 -16.13
N GLY A 190 -16.10 22.19 -16.35
CA GLY A 190 -14.85 21.64 -15.81
C GLY A 190 -14.12 20.80 -16.85
N SER A 191 -12.83 21.07 -17.03
CA SER A 191 -11.92 20.50 -18.04
C SER A 191 -12.00 18.96 -18.18
N PRO A 192 -11.86 18.41 -19.41
CA PRO A 192 -12.00 16.97 -19.69
C PRO A 192 -10.95 16.06 -19.01
N GLU A 193 -9.85 16.61 -18.52
CA GLU A 193 -8.76 15.85 -17.86
C GLU A 193 -9.18 15.24 -16.50
N CYS A 194 -10.17 15.81 -15.81
CA CYS A 194 -10.61 15.32 -14.50
C CYS A 194 -11.52 14.08 -14.59
N ALA A 195 -12.26 13.92 -15.67
CA ALA A 195 -13.19 12.81 -15.88
C ALA A 195 -12.46 11.52 -16.27
N GLU A 196 -11.49 11.61 -17.20
CA GLU A 196 -10.68 10.47 -17.65
C GLU A 196 -9.86 9.87 -16.49
N GLY A 197 -9.28 10.72 -15.63
CA GLY A 197 -8.51 10.28 -14.46
C GLY A 197 -9.34 9.56 -13.40
N MET A 198 -10.64 9.84 -13.28
CA MET A 198 -11.55 9.12 -12.38
C MET A 198 -12.05 7.80 -12.99
N GLN A 199 -12.41 7.80 -14.27
CA GLN A 199 -12.85 6.58 -14.98
C GLN A 199 -11.73 5.52 -15.08
N GLN A 200 -10.48 5.94 -15.28
CA GLN A 200 -9.34 5.03 -15.23
C GLN A 200 -9.23 4.38 -13.84
N ARG A 201 -9.40 5.17 -12.77
CA ARG A 201 -9.30 4.68 -11.38
C ARG A 201 -10.42 3.75 -10.98
N THR A 202 -11.59 3.77 -11.60
CA THR A 202 -12.66 2.80 -11.30
C THR A 202 -12.43 1.46 -11.99
N ALA A 203 -11.83 1.47 -13.19
CA ALA A 203 -11.50 0.27 -13.95
C ALA A 203 -10.26 -0.50 -13.43
N ASP A 204 -9.41 0.16 -12.63
CA ASP A 204 -8.16 -0.42 -12.12
C ASP A 204 -8.38 -1.26 -10.85
N THR A 205 -7.66 -2.38 -10.74
CA THR A 205 -7.38 -2.98 -9.43
C THR A 205 -6.39 -2.10 -8.67
N LEU A 206 -6.79 -1.63 -7.49
CA LEU A 206 -5.99 -0.72 -6.65
C LEU A 206 -5.56 -1.44 -5.38
N VAL A 207 -4.31 -1.30 -4.97
CA VAL A 207 -3.83 -1.93 -3.72
C VAL A 207 -3.67 -0.90 -2.63
N VAL A 208 -4.21 -1.14 -1.44
CA VAL A 208 -4.14 -0.22 -0.30
C VAL A 208 -3.63 -0.91 0.94
N LEU A 209 -2.92 -0.14 1.77
CA LEU A 209 -2.40 -0.59 3.05
C LEU A 209 -3.11 0.15 4.17
N LEU A 210 -3.76 -0.59 5.06
CA LEU A 210 -4.45 -0.05 6.23
C LEU A 210 -3.60 -0.27 7.48
N GLY A 211 -3.61 0.71 8.37
CA GLY A 211 -2.91 0.68 9.64
C GLY A 211 -3.52 1.67 10.63
N VAL A 212 -3.14 1.56 11.89
CA VAL A 212 -3.43 2.60 12.87
C VAL A 212 -2.24 3.54 12.93
N VAL A 213 -2.47 4.80 12.56
CA VAL A 213 -1.48 5.88 12.55
C VAL A 213 -1.96 6.96 13.52
N GLY A 214 -1.20 7.20 14.58
CA GLY A 214 -1.54 8.22 15.58
C GLY A 214 -2.81 7.88 16.36
N GLY A 215 -3.14 6.59 16.48
CA GLY A 215 -4.35 6.09 17.13
C GLY A 215 -5.60 6.07 16.23
N VAL A 216 -5.48 6.50 14.97
CA VAL A 216 -6.59 6.57 14.01
C VAL A 216 -6.39 5.54 12.89
N LEU A 217 -7.47 4.84 12.54
CA LEU A 217 -7.47 3.90 11.42
C LEU A 217 -7.34 4.65 10.08
N SER A 218 -6.28 4.35 9.35
CA SER A 218 -5.82 5.17 8.23
C SER A 218 -5.31 4.32 7.06
N VAL A 219 -5.40 4.87 5.85
CA VAL A 219 -4.65 4.39 4.68
C VAL A 219 -3.20 4.84 4.83
N VAL A 220 -2.29 3.90 5.04
CA VAL A 220 -0.85 4.16 5.14
C VAL A 220 -0.29 4.43 3.75
N GLN A 221 0.48 5.50 3.63
CA GLN A 221 1.01 5.94 2.33
C GLN A 221 2.52 5.77 2.23
N ARG A 222 3.23 6.14 3.29
CA ARG A 222 4.70 6.09 3.34
C ARG A 222 5.20 5.99 4.77
N ALA A 223 6.42 5.51 4.90
CA ALA A 223 7.18 5.65 6.14
C ALA A 223 8.48 6.42 5.90
N TYR A 224 8.94 7.07 6.95
CA TYR A 224 10.30 7.60 7.03
C TYR A 224 11.06 6.89 8.14
N VAL A 225 12.25 6.40 7.83
CA VAL A 225 13.11 5.70 8.78
C VAL A 225 14.39 6.50 9.00
N CYS A 226 14.55 7.01 10.21
CA CYS A 226 15.78 7.62 10.66
C CYS A 226 16.70 6.54 11.25
N SER A 227 17.87 6.39 10.67
CA SER A 227 18.84 5.37 11.08
C SER A 227 20.16 6.03 11.46
N ILE A 228 20.78 5.53 12.53
CA ILE A 228 22.12 5.89 12.95
C ILE A 228 23.07 4.87 12.33
N GLU A 229 24.02 5.36 11.56
CA GLU A 229 25.10 4.51 11.06
C GLU A 229 26.07 4.21 12.19
N PRO A 230 26.53 2.96 12.26
CA PRO A 230 27.50 2.57 13.25
C PRO A 230 28.85 3.22 12.95
N LYS A 231 29.63 3.48 14.01
CA LYS A 231 31.01 3.97 13.86
C LYS A 231 31.95 2.88 13.31
N HIS A 232 31.55 1.61 13.39
CA HIS A 232 32.35 0.47 12.95
C HIS A 232 31.57 -0.43 12.00
N PHE A 233 32.24 -0.97 10.98
CA PHE A 233 31.62 -1.74 9.89
C PHE A 233 30.95 -3.06 10.32
N TYR A 234 31.28 -3.59 11.50
CA TYR A 234 30.73 -4.83 12.05
C TYR A 234 29.47 -4.62 12.90
N GLN A 235 29.10 -3.38 13.19
CA GLN A 235 27.85 -3.06 13.86
C GLN A 235 26.76 -2.88 12.79
N LEU A 236 25.51 -3.24 13.11
CA LEU A 236 24.38 -3.01 12.21
C LEU A 236 23.83 -1.59 12.41
N PRO A 237 23.34 -0.93 11.35
CA PRO A 237 22.62 0.34 11.47
C PRO A 237 21.46 0.21 12.47
N THR A 238 21.37 1.14 13.40
CA THR A 238 20.29 1.18 14.39
C THR A 238 19.21 2.15 13.93
N VAL A 239 17.95 1.78 14.07
CA VAL A 239 16.83 2.70 13.80
C VAL A 239 16.66 3.59 15.03
N ARG A 240 16.69 4.91 14.85
CA ARG A 240 16.46 5.89 15.92
C ARG A 240 14.97 6.17 16.10
N TYR A 241 14.28 6.37 14.99
CA TYR A 241 12.84 6.56 14.98
C TYR A 241 12.26 6.23 13.62
N ILE A 242 10.95 5.95 13.63
CA ILE A 242 10.11 5.70 12.48
C ILE A 242 9.00 6.72 12.49
N GLU A 243 8.71 7.30 11.33
CA GLU A 243 7.53 8.13 11.11
C GLU A 243 6.62 7.43 10.11
N LEU A 244 5.33 7.36 10.41
CA LEU A 244 4.29 6.87 9.51
C LEU A 244 3.38 8.03 9.12
N PHE A 245 3.01 8.03 7.85
CA PHE A 245 2.11 9.00 7.26
C PHE A 245 0.97 8.25 6.58
N GLY A 246 -0.24 8.70 6.83
CA GLY A 246 -1.43 8.12 6.22
C GLY A 246 -2.56 9.13 6.10
N VAL A 247 -3.70 8.66 5.64
CA VAL A 247 -4.95 9.44 5.57
C VAL A 247 -6.03 8.72 6.36
N SER A 248 -6.65 9.45 7.29
CA SER A 248 -7.74 8.96 8.12
C SER A 248 -8.87 8.39 7.27
N LEU A 249 -9.34 7.18 7.57
CA LEU A 249 -10.47 6.60 6.85
C LEU A 249 -11.76 7.42 7.09
N GLU A 250 -11.98 7.82 8.33
CA GLU A 250 -13.18 8.54 8.76
C GLU A 250 -13.20 9.97 8.20
N THR A 251 -12.18 10.77 8.50
CA THR A 251 -12.18 12.21 8.17
C THR A 251 -11.58 12.52 6.80
N GLY A 252 -10.71 11.66 6.28
CA GLY A 252 -9.93 11.96 5.08
C GLY A 252 -8.78 12.94 5.28
N GLU A 253 -8.49 13.32 6.52
CA GLU A 253 -7.37 14.19 6.87
C GLU A 253 -6.06 13.42 7.01
N ASP A 254 -4.94 14.11 6.86
CA ASP A 254 -3.61 13.55 7.06
C ASP A 254 -3.40 13.10 8.50
N THR A 255 -2.83 11.92 8.67
CA THR A 255 -2.46 11.32 9.95
C THR A 255 -0.96 11.10 10.03
N TYR A 256 -0.42 11.25 11.24
CA TYR A 256 1.00 11.18 11.49
C TYR A 256 1.29 10.44 12.80
N GLU A 257 2.32 9.61 12.79
CA GLU A 257 2.84 8.97 13.98
C GLU A 257 4.36 8.91 13.97
N LYS A 258 4.99 9.25 15.09
CA LYS A 258 6.43 9.07 15.31
C LYS A 258 6.67 8.10 16.45
N LYS A 259 7.35 6.99 16.17
CA LYS A 259 7.82 6.04 17.19
C LYS A 259 9.33 6.09 17.33
N LEU A 260 9.80 6.31 18.55
CA LEU A 260 11.20 6.10 18.93
C LEU A 260 11.48 4.60 19.03
N LYS A 261 12.68 4.18 18.62
CA LYS A 261 13.15 2.78 18.67
C LYS A 261 14.31 2.65 19.65
#